data_AF-A0A959CKP1-F1
#
_entry.id   AF-A0A959CKP1-F1
#
_cell.length_a   1.000
_cell.length_b   1.000
_cell.length_c   1.000
_cell.angle_alpha   90.00
_cell.angle_beta   90.00
_cell.angle_gamma   90.00
#
_symmetry.space_group_name_H-M   'P 1'
#
loop_
_entity.id
_entity.type
_entity.pdbx_description
1 polymer ?
#
loop_
_entity_poly.entity_id
_entity_poly.type
_entity_poly.pdbx_seq_one_letter_code
_entity_poly.pdbx_strand_id
1 'polypeptide(L)'
;MKPNLLDFHLFPLSDWRQLQERLSGGNARHVLIVVEQEENQAELTDYLGKILSAVKLNLQEDTLLLRLTKGENISFSSLARVHPVRQTLLFGVPPRRLGLHFTLPPGQLVTAGERAFLYAGPLRSLWEEREAAARPQAAALWKSLKQLFIDPY
;
A
#
# COMPACT_ATOMS: atom_id res chain seq x y z
N MET A 1 12.12 30.78 26.05
CA MET A 1 12.28 29.37 25.65
C MET A 1 12.55 29.36 24.15
N LYS A 2 13.79 29.07 23.72
CA LYS A 2 14.11 29.01 22.27
C LYS A 2 13.57 27.67 21.75
N PRO A 3 12.72 27.64 20.70
CA PRO A 3 12.37 26.38 20.07
C PRO A 3 13.67 25.76 19.56
N ASN A 4 13.93 24.53 19.99
CA ASN A 4 15.12 23.80 19.59
C ASN A 4 14.96 23.47 18.11
N LEU A 5 15.68 24.18 17.25
CA LEU A 5 15.61 24.08 15.79
C LEU A 5 16.15 22.73 15.26
N LEU A 6 16.52 21.81 16.14
CA LEU A 6 17.17 20.54 15.84
C LEU A 6 16.45 19.32 16.46
N ASP A 7 15.19 19.48 16.87
CA ASP A 7 14.38 18.35 17.33
C ASP A 7 13.74 17.61 16.13
N PHE A 8 14.60 17.12 15.23
CA PHE A 8 14.19 16.32 14.10
C PHE A 8 14.38 14.84 14.44
N HIS A 9 13.29 14.10 14.47
CA HIS A 9 13.35 12.64 14.50
C HIS A 9 13.89 12.14 13.16
N LEU A 10 15.19 11.84 13.12
CA LEU A 10 15.82 11.15 11.99
C LEU A 10 15.36 9.70 11.99
N PHE A 11 14.61 9.31 10.96
CA PHE A 11 14.25 7.90 10.76
C PHE A 11 15.27 7.26 9.82
N PRO A 12 15.86 6.10 10.19
CA PRO A 12 16.66 5.34 9.24
C PRO A 12 15.75 4.91 8.08
N LEU A 13 16.10 5.33 6.87
CA LEU A 13 15.48 4.84 5.65
C LEU A 13 16.16 3.53 5.27
N SER A 14 15.38 2.48 5.02
CA SER A 14 15.92 1.23 4.47
C SER A 14 16.64 1.52 3.14
N ASP A 15 17.83 0.94 2.95
CA ASP A 15 18.56 1.01 1.68
C ASP A 15 17.67 0.41 0.58
N TRP A 16 17.51 1.12 -0.53
CA TRP A 16 16.69 0.67 -1.66
C TRP A 16 17.15 -0.68 -2.22
N ARG A 17 18.44 -1.02 -2.08
CA ARG A 17 18.97 -2.35 -2.45
C ARG A 17 18.40 -3.46 -1.59
N GLN A 18 18.32 -3.25 -0.28
CA GLN A 18 17.70 -4.20 0.65
C GLN A 18 16.19 -4.30 0.44
N LEU A 19 15.55 -3.20 0.03
CA LEU A 19 14.14 -3.24 -0.36
C LEU A 19 13.91 -4.06 -1.62
N GLN A 20 14.83 -4.00 -2.59
CA GLN A 20 14.72 -4.74 -3.84
C GLN A 20 14.69 -6.26 -3.61
N GLU A 21 15.49 -6.78 -2.68
CA GLU A 21 15.51 -8.20 -2.32
C GLU A 21 14.19 -8.69 -1.70
N ARG A 22 13.37 -7.77 -1.17
CA ARG A 22 12.08 -8.04 -0.52
C ARG A 22 10.89 -7.77 -1.43
N LEU A 23 11.12 -7.18 -2.60
CA LEU A 23 10.07 -7.00 -3.60
C LEU A 23 9.77 -8.35 -4.25
N SER A 24 8.47 -8.61 -4.43
CA SER A 24 7.99 -9.80 -5.15
C SER A 24 6.94 -9.40 -6.17
N GLY A 25 6.82 -10.20 -7.24
CA GLY A 25 5.89 -9.98 -8.34
C GLY A 25 6.49 -9.28 -9.57
N GLY A 26 5.76 -9.33 -10.68
CA GLY A 26 6.24 -8.94 -12.01
C GLY A 26 5.98 -7.48 -12.40
N ASN A 27 5.13 -6.77 -11.67
CA ASN A 27 4.78 -5.37 -11.95
C ASN A 27 4.19 -5.09 -13.35
N ALA A 28 3.59 -6.07 -14.03
CA ALA A 28 3.15 -5.91 -15.42
C ALA A 28 2.13 -4.77 -15.61
N ARG A 29 1.39 -4.41 -14.56
CA ARG A 29 0.39 -3.33 -14.57
C ARG A 29 0.79 -2.10 -13.75
N HIS A 30 2.05 -2.00 -13.32
CA HIS A 30 2.60 -0.85 -12.59
C HIS A 30 1.89 -0.57 -11.25
N VAL A 31 1.45 -1.63 -10.57
CA VAL A 31 0.75 -1.57 -9.28
C VAL A 31 1.71 -1.92 -8.16
N LEU A 32 2.01 -0.97 -7.28
CA LEU A 32 2.71 -1.23 -6.03
C LEU A 32 1.70 -1.52 -4.92
N ILE A 33 1.93 -2.59 -4.18
CA ILE A 33 1.19 -2.95 -2.99
C ILE A 33 2.16 -2.95 -1.82
N VAL A 34 1.86 -2.14 -0.80
CA VAL A 34 2.63 -2.12 0.45
C VAL A 34 1.73 -2.56 1.58
N VAL A 35 2.13 -3.64 2.24
CA VAL A 35 1.41 -4.22 3.38
C VAL A 35 2.29 -4.17 4.62
N GLU A 36 1.69 -3.94 5.78
CA GLU A 36 2.38 -4.20 7.04
C GLU A 36 2.52 -5.71 7.28
N GLN A 37 3.65 -6.14 7.83
CA GLN A 37 3.92 -7.54 8.13
C GLN A 37 3.18 -7.96 9.40
N GLU A 38 2.50 -9.10 9.32
CA GLU A 38 1.66 -9.66 10.38
C GLU A 38 1.94 -11.17 10.53
N GLU A 39 1.62 -11.75 11.70
CA GLU A 39 1.90 -13.16 12.03
C GLU A 39 1.23 -14.16 11.06
N ASN A 40 -0.02 -13.91 10.66
CA ASN A 40 -0.80 -14.78 9.76
C ASN A 40 -0.57 -14.45 8.28
N GLN A 41 0.69 -14.32 7.88
CA GLN A 41 1.05 -13.77 6.58
C GLN A 41 0.51 -14.58 5.40
N ALA A 42 0.50 -15.92 5.48
CA ALA A 42 0.03 -16.78 4.40
C ALA A 42 -1.47 -16.54 4.10
N GLU A 43 -2.33 -16.62 5.12
CA GLU A 43 -3.77 -16.41 4.99
C GLU A 43 -4.12 -15.00 4.50
N LEU A 44 -3.42 -13.99 5.02
CA LEU A 44 -3.60 -12.61 4.59
C LEU A 44 -3.15 -12.42 3.14
N THR A 45 -2.12 -13.14 2.69
CA THR A 45 -1.67 -13.09 1.28
C THR A 45 -2.69 -13.72 0.35
N ASP A 46 -3.28 -14.85 0.72
CA ASP A 46 -4.37 -15.46 -0.03
C ASP A 46 -5.60 -14.55 -0.09
N TYR A 47 -5.90 -13.86 1.02
CA TYR A 47 -6.98 -12.89 1.06
C TYR A 47 -6.70 -11.67 0.16
N LEU A 48 -5.48 -11.12 0.19
CA LEU A 48 -5.07 -10.06 -0.73
C LEU A 48 -5.21 -10.51 -2.19
N GLY A 49 -4.79 -11.74 -2.51
CA GLY A 49 -4.96 -12.33 -3.82
C GLY A 49 -6.43 -12.36 -4.27
N LYS A 50 -7.36 -12.71 -3.37
CA LYS A 50 -8.81 -12.67 -3.64
C LYS A 50 -9.34 -11.26 -3.88
N ILE A 51 -8.90 -10.28 -3.09
CA ILE A 51 -9.26 -8.85 -3.29
C ILE A 51 -8.83 -8.38 -4.68
N LEU A 52 -7.59 -8.66 -5.07
CA LEU A 52 -7.02 -8.23 -6.35
C LEU A 52 -7.66 -8.97 -7.53
N SER A 53 -7.92 -10.26 -7.39
CA SER A 53 -8.58 -11.06 -8.43
C SER A 53 -9.98 -10.53 -8.75
N ALA A 54 -10.70 -10.00 -7.76
CA ALA A 54 -12.01 -9.37 -7.98
C ALA A 54 -11.95 -8.14 -8.91
N VAL A 55 -10.79 -7.47 -9.01
CA VAL A 55 -10.52 -6.39 -9.96
C VAL A 55 -9.60 -6.81 -11.12
N LYS A 56 -9.55 -8.12 -11.40
CA LYS A 56 -8.77 -8.70 -12.51
C LYS A 56 -7.27 -8.38 -12.43
N LEU A 57 -6.72 -8.39 -11.22
CA LEU A 57 -5.28 -8.29 -10.97
C LEU A 57 -4.74 -9.61 -10.42
N ASN A 58 -3.67 -10.10 -11.02
CA ASN A 58 -2.87 -11.20 -10.51
C ASN A 58 -1.77 -10.64 -9.58
N LEU A 59 -1.75 -11.07 -8.32
CA LEU A 59 -0.78 -10.60 -7.34
C LEU A 59 0.69 -10.82 -7.79
N GLN A 60 0.99 -11.94 -8.43
CA GLN A 60 2.37 -12.29 -8.80
C GLN A 60 2.79 -11.69 -10.15
N GLU A 61 1.87 -11.49 -11.09
CA GLU A 61 2.22 -11.01 -12.43
C GLU A 61 2.07 -9.49 -12.54
N ASP A 62 0.97 -8.94 -12.05
CA ASP A 62 0.57 -7.56 -12.30
C ASP A 62 1.15 -6.56 -11.30
N THR A 63 1.56 -7.03 -10.13
CA THR A 63 1.87 -6.17 -8.98
C THR A 63 3.31 -6.32 -8.51
N LEU A 64 3.81 -5.30 -7.81
CA LEU A 64 4.93 -5.40 -6.89
C LEU A 64 4.39 -5.43 -5.48
N LEU A 65 4.69 -6.47 -4.73
CA LEU A 65 4.35 -6.59 -3.32
C LEU A 65 5.58 -6.31 -2.46
N LEU A 66 5.42 -5.36 -1.55
CA LEU A 66 6.38 -5.04 -0.50
C LEU A 66 5.74 -5.21 0.87
N ARG A 67 6.43 -5.92 1.76
CA ARG A 67 6.02 -6.11 3.15
C ARG A 67 6.92 -5.30 4.05
N LEU A 68 6.36 -4.41 4.86
CA LEU A 68 7.13 -3.61 5.81
C LEU A 68 6.92 -4.12 7.23
N THR A 69 8.01 -4.21 7.99
CA THR A 69 7.92 -4.48 9.44
C THR A 69 7.32 -3.27 10.16
N LYS A 70 6.78 -3.47 11.37
CA LYS A 70 6.18 -2.36 12.14
C LYS A 70 7.20 -1.26 12.42
N GLY A 71 6.87 -0.02 12.05
CA GLY A 71 7.75 1.15 12.25
C GLY A 71 8.81 1.36 11.17
N GLU A 72 8.96 0.44 10.22
CA GLU A 72 9.89 0.59 9.10
C GLU A 72 9.45 1.69 8.13
N ASN A 73 10.40 2.53 7.70
CA ASN A 73 10.18 3.60 6.73
C ASN A 73 10.98 3.35 5.46
N ILE A 74 10.37 3.69 4.32
CA ILE A 74 10.97 3.57 3.00
C ILE A 74 10.83 4.86 2.20
N SER A 75 11.66 5.00 1.18
CA SER A 75 11.55 6.08 0.20
C SER A 75 10.76 5.61 -1.02
N PHE A 76 9.49 6.01 -1.15
CA PHE A 76 8.70 5.74 -2.35
C PHE A 76 9.35 6.32 -3.61
N SER A 77 9.96 7.51 -3.52
CA SER A 77 10.64 8.14 -4.65
C SER A 77 11.85 7.34 -5.13
N SER A 78 12.58 6.67 -4.23
CA SER A 78 13.68 5.78 -4.60
C SER A 78 13.15 4.52 -5.30
N LEU A 79 12.10 3.91 -4.77
CA LEU A 79 11.46 2.73 -5.37
C LEU A 79 10.88 3.05 -6.76
N ALA A 80 10.12 4.14 -6.87
CA ALA A 80 9.45 4.56 -8.11
C ALA A 80 10.43 5.09 -9.18
N ARG A 81 11.72 5.26 -8.86
CA ARG A 81 12.79 5.55 -9.82
C ARG A 81 13.28 4.29 -10.53
N VAL A 82 13.27 3.16 -9.82
CA VAL A 82 13.76 1.86 -10.33
C VAL A 82 12.62 1.06 -10.96
N HIS A 83 11.41 1.15 -10.38
CA HIS A 83 10.24 0.45 -10.87
C HIS A 83 9.16 1.43 -11.35
N PRO A 84 8.58 1.25 -12.54
CA PRO A 84 7.45 2.04 -12.97
C PRO A 84 6.25 1.73 -12.07
N VAL A 85 5.79 2.73 -11.31
CA VAL A 85 4.63 2.64 -10.42
C VAL A 85 3.65 3.76 -10.76
N ARG A 86 2.43 3.37 -11.16
CA ARG A 86 1.31 4.27 -11.45
C ARG A 86 0.21 4.19 -10.40
N GLN A 87 0.00 3.01 -9.81
CA GLN A 87 -0.97 2.84 -8.72
C GLN A 87 -0.24 2.33 -7.47
N THR A 88 -0.59 2.87 -6.30
CA THR A 88 -0.03 2.44 -5.01
C THR A 88 -1.17 2.14 -4.03
N LEU A 89 -1.24 0.90 -3.58
CA LEU A 89 -2.20 0.41 -2.60
C LEU A 89 -1.49 0.19 -1.26
N LEU A 90 -1.97 0.83 -0.20
CA LEU A 90 -1.39 0.77 1.13
C LEU A 90 -2.34 0.07 2.10
N PHE A 91 -1.90 -1.04 2.66
CA PHE A 91 -2.64 -1.83 3.65
C PHE A 91 -1.93 -1.77 5.00
N GLY A 92 -2.49 -1.02 5.95
CA GLY A 92 -1.96 -0.84 7.30
C GLY A 92 -0.71 0.04 7.38
N VAL A 93 -0.15 0.43 6.24
CA VAL A 93 1.03 1.30 6.18
C VAL A 93 0.61 2.74 5.93
N PRO A 94 0.74 3.66 6.92
CA PRO A 94 0.43 5.06 6.70
C PRO A 94 1.35 5.70 5.65
N PRO A 95 0.86 6.67 4.85
CA PRO A 95 1.60 7.24 3.71
C PRO A 95 2.93 7.89 4.10
N ARG A 96 3.00 8.45 5.32
CA ARG A 96 4.21 9.07 5.87
C ARG A 96 5.39 8.10 5.94
N ARG A 97 5.14 6.80 6.13
CA ARG A 97 6.18 5.76 6.15
C ARG A 97 6.78 5.49 4.78
N LEU A 98 6.14 5.97 3.71
CA LEU A 98 6.66 5.93 2.35
C LEU A 98 7.36 7.25 1.95
N GLY A 99 7.45 8.22 2.88
CA GLY A 99 7.91 9.58 2.58
C GLY A 99 6.88 10.41 1.80
N LEU A 100 5.59 10.03 1.82
CA LEU A 100 4.52 10.82 1.23
C LEU A 100 4.02 11.86 2.25
N HIS A 101 4.00 13.13 1.84
CA HIS A 101 3.65 14.26 2.71
C HIS A 101 2.20 14.75 2.57
N PHE A 102 1.39 14.09 1.74
CA PHE A 102 -0.04 14.38 1.58
C PHE A 102 -0.92 13.41 2.37
N THR A 103 -2.16 13.83 2.62
CA THR A 103 -3.15 13.02 3.34
C THR A 103 -3.79 12.01 2.40
N LEU A 104 -3.86 10.74 2.82
CA LEU A 104 -4.68 9.71 2.18
C LEU A 104 -5.84 9.32 3.10
N PRO A 105 -7.06 9.82 2.85
CA PRO A 105 -8.23 9.37 3.59
C PRO A 105 -8.45 7.86 3.37
N PRO A 106 -8.78 7.08 4.42
CA PRO A 106 -9.06 5.66 4.28
C PRO A 106 -10.16 5.37 3.25
N GLY A 107 -9.92 4.41 2.37
CA GLY A 107 -10.86 3.96 1.36
C GLY A 107 -11.12 4.97 0.24
N GLN A 108 -10.37 6.07 0.17
CA GLN A 108 -10.52 7.08 -0.89
C GLN A 108 -9.30 7.09 -1.81
N LEU A 109 -9.56 7.26 -3.10
CA LEU A 109 -8.53 7.44 -4.10
C LEU A 109 -8.02 8.88 -4.09
N VAL A 110 -6.71 9.05 -4.06
CA VAL A 110 -6.05 10.34 -4.23
C VAL A 110 -5.08 10.26 -5.40
N THR A 111 -5.18 11.22 -6.32
CA THR A 111 -4.28 11.33 -7.47
C THR A 111 -3.25 12.44 -7.25
N ALA A 112 -1.99 12.16 -7.54
CA ALA A 112 -0.91 13.13 -7.54
C ALA A 112 -0.10 13.00 -8.84
N GLY A 113 -0.30 13.93 -9.76
CA GLY A 113 0.19 13.78 -11.14
C GLY A 113 -0.48 12.58 -11.83
N GLU A 114 0.32 11.76 -12.50
CA GLU A 114 -0.14 10.53 -13.18
C GLU A 114 -0.25 9.31 -12.24
N ARG A 115 -0.06 9.51 -10.94
CA ARG A 115 -0.07 8.44 -9.95
C ARG A 115 -1.33 8.48 -9.11
N ALA A 116 -1.84 7.30 -8.79
CA ALA A 116 -3.00 7.11 -7.96
C ALA A 116 -2.63 6.34 -6.69
N PHE A 117 -3.14 6.78 -5.56
CA PHE A 117 -2.82 6.25 -4.24
C PHE A 117 -4.11 5.90 -3.49
N LEU A 118 -4.12 4.74 -2.85
CA LEU A 118 -5.23 4.28 -2.02
C LEU A 118 -4.69 3.75 -0.70
N TYR A 119 -5.24 4.24 0.41
CA TYR A 119 -4.98 3.71 1.74
C TYR A 119 -6.21 2.93 2.23
N ALA A 120 -6.05 1.66 2.58
CA ALA A 120 -7.13 0.72 2.88
C ALA A 120 -7.18 0.26 4.34
N GLY A 121 -6.33 0.79 5.23
CA GLY A 121 -6.18 0.27 6.59
C GLY A 121 -5.55 -1.14 6.64
N PRO A 122 -5.35 -1.72 7.84
CA PRO A 122 -4.69 -3.02 7.98
C PRO A 122 -5.45 -4.14 7.28
N LEU A 123 -4.70 -5.04 6.63
CA LEU A 123 -5.29 -6.14 5.88
C LEU A 123 -6.04 -7.12 6.80
N ARG A 124 -5.53 -7.33 8.02
CA ARG A 124 -6.23 -8.09 9.05
C ARG A 124 -7.59 -7.51 9.44
N SER A 125 -7.71 -6.19 9.59
CA SER A 125 -9.00 -5.56 9.90
C SER A 125 -10.02 -5.81 8.79
N LEU A 126 -9.59 -5.75 7.53
CA LEU A 126 -10.44 -6.09 6.38
C LEU A 126 -10.81 -7.59 6.32
N TRP A 127 -9.94 -8.45 6.83
CA TRP A 127 -10.16 -9.90 6.89
C TRP A 127 -11.15 -10.27 8.01
N GLU A 128 -11.00 -9.67 9.20
CA GLU A 128 -11.90 -9.87 10.34
C GLU A 128 -13.32 -9.34 10.05
N GLU A 129 -13.42 -8.24 9.28
CA GLU A 129 -14.71 -7.66 8.85
C GLU A 129 -15.53 -8.60 7.95
N ARG A 130 -14.96 -9.69 7.43
CA ARG A 130 -15.68 -10.65 6.57
C ARG A 130 -16.85 -11.33 7.26
N GLU A 131 -16.73 -11.57 8.55
CA GLU A 131 -17.74 -12.23 9.38
C GLU A 131 -18.70 -11.22 10.04
N ALA A 132 -18.45 -9.92 9.86
CA ALA A 132 -19.27 -8.86 10.42
C ALA A 132 -20.52 -8.59 9.57
N ALA A 133 -21.63 -8.24 10.24
CA ALA A 133 -22.88 -7.89 9.57
C ALA A 133 -22.77 -6.62 8.70
N ALA A 134 -21.89 -5.69 9.08
CA ALA A 134 -21.59 -4.47 8.34
C ALA A 134 -20.11 -4.46 7.93
N ARG A 135 -19.85 -4.12 6.66
CA ARG A 135 -18.50 -4.17 6.07
C ARG A 135 -18.04 -2.84 5.44
N PRO A 136 -18.11 -1.70 6.16
CA PRO A 136 -17.80 -0.39 5.61
C PRO A 136 -16.39 -0.27 5.02
N GLN A 137 -15.35 -0.89 5.59
CA GLN A 137 -13.97 -0.73 5.08
C GLN A 137 -13.79 -1.50 3.77
N ALA A 138 -14.24 -2.76 3.72
CA ALA A 138 -14.25 -3.55 2.50
C ALA A 138 -15.10 -2.89 1.40
N ALA A 139 -16.24 -2.28 1.75
CA ALA A 139 -17.08 -1.57 0.79
C ALA A 139 -16.39 -0.32 0.20
N ALA A 140 -15.74 0.49 1.05
CA ALA A 140 -14.98 1.67 0.60
C ALA A 140 -13.78 1.27 -0.27
N LEU A 141 -13.04 0.24 0.13
CA LEU A 141 -11.94 -0.33 -0.66
C LEU A 141 -12.44 -0.79 -2.03
N TRP A 142 -13.52 -1.56 -2.07
CA TRP A 142 -14.09 -2.08 -3.31
C TRP A 142 -14.48 -0.98 -4.29
N LYS A 143 -15.13 0.09 -3.78
CA LYS A 143 -15.48 1.27 -4.58
C LYS A 143 -14.24 1.88 -5.23
N SER A 144 -13.18 2.10 -4.45
CA SER A 144 -11.93 2.69 -4.96
C SER A 144 -11.18 1.77 -5.92
N LEU A 145 -11.19 0.45 -5.70
CA LEU A 145 -10.59 -0.52 -6.63
C LEU A 145 -11.34 -0.58 -7.96
N LYS A 146 -12.68 -0.52 -7.94
CA LYS A 146 -13.50 -0.44 -9.16
C LYS A 146 -13.14 0.79 -9.99
N GLN A 147 -13.10 1.96 -9.34
CA GLN A 147 -12.72 3.22 -9.97
C GLN A 147 -11.29 3.19 -10.54
N LEU A 148 -10.38 2.41 -9.96
CA LEU A 148 -9.02 2.27 -10.44
C LEU A 148 -8.86 1.32 -11.64
N PHE A 149 -9.58 0.21 -11.64
CA PHE A 149 -9.24 -0.95 -12.50
C PHE A 149 -10.37 -1.49 -13.37
N ILE A 150 -11.63 -1.16 -13.06
CA ILE A 150 -12.80 -1.68 -13.79
C ILE A 150 -13.47 -0.55 -14.57
N ASP A 151 -13.81 0.55 -13.88
CA ASP A 151 -14.50 1.70 -14.43
C ASP A 151 -13.63 2.98 -14.24
N PRO A 152 -12.44 3.06 -14.88
CA PRO A 152 -11.63 4.27 -14.84
C PRO A 152 -12.33 5.40 -15.59
N TYR A 153 -12.27 6.62 -15.03
CA TYR A 153 -12.84 7.83 -15.64
C TYR A 153 -12.34 8.10 -17.06
#